data_AF-R6FQ20-F1
#
_entry.id   AF-R6FQ20-F1
#
_cell.length_a   1.000
_cell.length_b   1.000
_cell.length_c   1.000
_cell.angle_alpha   90.00
_cell.angle_beta   90.00
_cell.angle_gamma   90.00
#
_symmetry.space_group_name_H-M   'P 1'
#
loop_
_entity.id
_entity.type
_entity.pdbx_description
1 polymer ?
#
loop_
_entity_poly.entity_id
_entity_poly.type
_entity_poly.pdbx_seq_one_letter_code
_entity_poly.pdbx_strand_id
1 'polypeptide(L)'
;MAAGDTVFGDHEELVARVPRLLETTEQAIATAAAHPMVLAARFHGFYEYLHPFRDGNGRTGRLVSNYILLRMGHPLLIIPSEARQEYISALRMIRTEATDEHLIRFFFKMAMQRMQEELKQKEANTKRFSTFVF
;
A
#
# COMPACT_ATOMS: atom_id res chain seq x y z
N MET A 1 -3.81 -12.12 -19.49
CA MET A 1 -2.79 -11.05 -19.34
C MET A 1 -1.67 -11.57 -18.42
N ALA A 2 -0.44 -11.04 -18.50
CA ALA A 2 0.63 -11.43 -17.57
C ALA A 2 1.48 -10.22 -17.11
N ALA A 3 1.98 -10.26 -15.88
CA ALA A 3 2.93 -9.28 -15.33
C ALA A 3 4.00 -9.99 -14.49
N GLY A 4 5.27 -9.86 -14.90
CA GLY A 4 6.35 -10.70 -14.37
C GLY A 4 6.01 -12.19 -14.56
N ASP A 5 6.20 -13.00 -13.52
CA ASP A 5 5.88 -14.43 -13.52
C ASP A 5 4.39 -14.73 -13.25
N THR A 6 3.54 -13.69 -13.17
CA THR A 6 2.12 -13.85 -12.85
C THR A 6 1.28 -13.90 -14.11
N VAL A 7 0.56 -15.01 -14.28
CA VAL A 7 -0.52 -15.15 -15.26
C VAL A 7 -1.84 -14.80 -14.56
N PHE A 8 -2.56 -13.83 -15.12
CA PHE A 8 -3.91 -13.46 -14.67
C PHE A 8 -4.96 -14.32 -15.38
N GLY A 9 -6.09 -14.55 -14.71
CA GLY A 9 -7.24 -15.25 -15.28
C GLY A 9 -7.90 -14.47 -16.42
N ASP A 10 -9.18 -14.72 -16.66
CA ASP A 10 -9.93 -13.95 -17.64
C ASP A 10 -9.93 -12.46 -17.27
N HIS A 11 -9.28 -11.66 -18.12
CA HIS A 11 -9.05 -10.26 -17.83
C HIS A 11 -10.35 -9.45 -17.89
N GLU A 12 -11.30 -9.81 -18.76
CA GLU A 12 -12.59 -9.11 -18.85
C GLU A 12 -13.39 -9.32 -17.56
N GLU A 13 -13.45 -10.56 -17.08
CA GLU A 13 -14.11 -10.88 -15.82
C GLU A 13 -13.45 -10.23 -14.60
N LEU A 14 -12.12 -10.12 -14.59
CA LEU A 14 -11.38 -9.49 -13.50
C LEU A 14 -11.61 -7.97 -13.49
N VAL A 15 -11.53 -7.31 -14.64
CA VAL A 15 -11.75 -5.86 -14.75
C VAL A 15 -13.18 -5.48 -14.32
N ALA A 16 -14.17 -6.31 -14.66
CA ALA A 16 -15.55 -6.11 -14.24
C ALA A 16 -15.75 -6.07 -12.71
N ARG A 17 -14.78 -6.55 -11.92
CA ARG A 17 -14.82 -6.52 -10.44
C ARG A 17 -14.25 -5.24 -9.84
N VAL A 18 -13.55 -4.40 -10.61
CA VAL A 18 -12.95 -3.15 -10.11
C VAL A 18 -13.99 -2.19 -9.51
N PRO A 19 -15.15 -1.93 -10.14
CA PRO A 19 -16.16 -1.05 -9.55
C PRO A 19 -16.61 -1.51 -8.15
N ARG A 20 -16.80 -2.83 -7.98
CA ARG A 20 -17.16 -3.41 -6.68
C ARG A 20 -16.06 -3.23 -5.63
N LEU A 21 -14.79 -3.37 -6.01
CA LEU A 21 -13.65 -3.10 -5.12
C LEU A 21 -13.63 -1.64 -4.67
N LEU A 22 -13.90 -0.69 -5.58
CA LEU A 22 -13.94 0.73 -5.24
C LEU A 22 -15.10 1.05 -4.28
N GLU A 23 -16.29 0.54 -4.57
CA GLU A 23 -17.49 0.75 -3.75
C GLU A 23 -17.30 0.22 -2.32
N THR A 24 -16.83 -1.03 -2.18
CA THR A 24 -16.61 -1.63 -0.87
C THR A 24 -15.51 -0.92 -0.09
N THR A 25 -14.49 -0.40 -0.78
CA THR A 25 -13.43 0.39 -0.17
C THR A 25 -13.95 1.72 0.36
N GLU A 26 -14.75 2.45 -0.43
CA GLU A 26 -15.33 3.72 0.04
C GLU A 26 -16.28 3.51 1.21
N GLN A 27 -17.11 2.45 1.17
CA GLN A 27 -17.96 2.09 2.31
C GLN A 27 -17.13 1.80 3.57
N ALA A 28 -16.02 1.07 3.45
CA ALA A 28 -15.13 0.77 4.57
C ALA A 28 -14.42 2.02 5.11
N ILE A 29 -14.06 2.98 4.25
CA ILE A 29 -13.55 4.30 4.67
C ILE A 29 -14.61 5.06 5.47
N ALA A 30 -15.83 5.19 4.92
CA ALA A 30 -16.91 5.97 5.51
C ALA A 30 -17.37 5.44 6.87
N THR A 31 -17.32 4.12 7.05
CA THR A 31 -17.75 3.44 8.29
C THR A 31 -16.61 3.18 9.26
N ALA A 32 -15.36 3.51 8.90
CA ALA A 32 -14.16 3.15 9.66
C ALA A 32 -14.12 1.66 10.06
N ALA A 33 -14.54 0.77 9.16
CA ALA A 33 -14.74 -0.66 9.42
C ALA A 33 -13.44 -1.42 9.78
N ALA A 34 -12.27 -0.87 9.47
CA ALA A 34 -10.98 -1.46 9.77
C ALA A 34 -9.91 -0.38 10.00
N HIS A 35 -8.78 -0.79 10.60
CA HIS A 35 -7.61 0.08 10.71
C HIS A 35 -7.17 0.57 9.29
N PRO A 36 -6.87 1.86 9.08
CA PRO A 36 -6.63 2.41 7.74
C PRO A 36 -5.49 1.73 6.97
N MET A 37 -4.41 1.35 7.66
CA MET A 37 -3.31 0.58 7.06
C MET A 37 -3.74 -0.80 6.56
N VAL A 38 -4.63 -1.48 7.29
CA VAL A 38 -5.18 -2.78 6.87
C VAL A 38 -6.06 -2.60 5.65
N LEU A 39 -6.91 -1.58 5.64
CA LEU A 39 -7.76 -1.26 4.50
C LEU A 39 -6.92 -0.93 3.25
N ALA A 40 -5.89 -0.09 3.40
CA ALA A 40 -4.99 0.29 2.30
C ALA A 40 -4.19 -0.90 1.74
N ALA A 41 -3.73 -1.82 2.61
CA ALA A 41 -3.04 -3.05 2.20
C ALA A 41 -3.98 -4.02 1.48
N ARG A 42 -5.20 -4.23 2.00
CA ARG A 42 -6.20 -5.09 1.38
C ARG A 42 -6.63 -4.58 0.01
N PHE A 43 -6.95 -3.29 -0.08
CA PHE A 43 -7.22 -2.65 -1.36
C PHE A 43 -6.09 -2.92 -2.35
N HIS A 44 -4.83 -2.72 -1.91
CA HIS A 44 -3.67 -2.91 -2.76
C HIS A 44 -3.56 -4.35 -3.30
N GLY A 45 -3.69 -5.34 -2.42
CA GLY A 45 -3.63 -6.75 -2.79
C GLY A 45 -4.72 -7.15 -3.80
N PHE A 46 -5.97 -6.72 -3.57
CA PHE A 46 -7.05 -6.97 -4.53
C PHE A 46 -6.83 -6.23 -5.85
N TYR A 47 -6.42 -4.97 -5.81
CA TYR A 47 -6.17 -4.17 -7.00
C TYR A 47 -5.06 -4.79 -7.88
N GLU A 48 -3.95 -5.21 -7.28
CA GLU A 48 -2.86 -5.89 -7.99
C GLU A 48 -3.30 -7.24 -8.58
N TYR A 49 -4.22 -7.93 -7.92
CA TYR A 49 -4.81 -9.17 -8.43
C TYR A 49 -5.73 -8.93 -9.63
N LEU A 50 -6.57 -7.88 -9.60
CA LEU A 50 -7.46 -7.54 -10.72
C LEU A 50 -6.68 -7.02 -11.93
N HIS A 51 -5.58 -6.31 -11.69
CA HIS A 51 -4.61 -5.84 -12.69
C HIS A 51 -5.25 -5.17 -13.92
N PRO A 52 -6.06 -4.11 -13.74
CA PRO A 52 -6.98 -3.64 -14.77
C PRO A 52 -6.34 -2.95 -15.98
N PHE A 53 -5.10 -2.49 -15.86
CA PHE A 53 -4.40 -1.78 -16.93
C PHE A 53 -3.31 -2.65 -17.56
N ARG A 54 -2.89 -2.30 -18.77
CA ARG A 54 -1.76 -2.96 -19.45
C ARG A 54 -0.41 -2.70 -18.75
N ASP A 55 -0.24 -1.52 -18.20
CA ASP A 55 0.92 -1.10 -17.41
C ASP A 55 0.45 -0.06 -16.37
N GLY A 56 1.23 0.12 -15.31
CA GLY A 56 0.98 1.14 -14.30
C GLY A 56 0.25 0.65 -13.06
N ASN A 57 -0.21 -0.60 -13.02
CA ASN A 57 -0.99 -1.14 -11.90
C ASN A 57 -0.27 -0.94 -10.56
N GLY A 58 0.98 -1.39 -10.41
CA GLY A 58 1.74 -1.18 -9.17
C GLY A 58 1.82 0.29 -8.73
N ARG A 59 1.95 1.23 -9.68
CA ARG A 59 2.01 2.67 -9.39
C ARG A 59 0.64 3.18 -8.92
N THR A 60 -0.42 2.86 -9.66
CA THR A 60 -1.79 3.24 -9.33
C THR A 60 -2.25 2.61 -8.01
N GLY A 61 -1.98 1.32 -7.79
CA GLY A 61 -2.33 0.62 -6.57
C GLY A 61 -1.70 1.26 -5.34
N ARG A 62 -0.41 1.63 -5.39
CA ARG A 62 0.24 2.36 -4.28
C ARG A 62 -0.31 3.77 -4.11
N LEU A 63 -0.60 4.46 -5.20
CA LEU A 63 -1.18 5.81 -5.15
C LEU A 63 -2.56 5.80 -4.47
N VAL A 64 -3.42 4.84 -4.82
CA VAL A 64 -4.74 4.71 -4.20
C VAL A 64 -4.65 4.23 -2.75
N SER A 65 -3.73 3.33 -2.41
CA SER A 65 -3.45 3.00 -1.00
C SER A 65 -3.08 4.25 -0.19
N ASN A 66 -2.26 5.14 -0.74
CA ASN A 66 -1.93 6.42 -0.09
C ASN A 66 -3.12 7.38 -0.05
N TYR A 67 -3.99 7.37 -1.05
CA TYR A 67 -5.25 8.13 -1.01
C TYR A 67 -6.15 7.67 0.15
N ILE A 68 -6.28 6.35 0.36
CA ILE A 68 -7.04 5.78 1.48
C ILE A 68 -6.44 6.26 2.82
N LEU A 69 -5.12 6.15 2.99
CA LEU A 69 -4.44 6.61 4.20
C LEU A 69 -4.65 8.11 4.44
N LEU A 70 -4.52 8.92 3.40
CA LEU A 70 -4.72 10.38 3.48
C LEU A 70 -6.16 10.74 3.88
N ARG A 71 -7.16 10.10 3.26
CA ARG A 71 -8.59 10.30 3.58
C ARG A 71 -8.92 9.99 5.04
N MET A 72 -8.17 9.08 5.66
CA MET A 72 -8.38 8.65 7.05
C MET A 72 -7.38 9.31 8.02
N GLY A 73 -6.60 10.30 7.59
CA GLY A 73 -5.68 11.05 8.46
C GLY A 73 -4.43 10.28 8.89
N HIS A 74 -4.02 9.25 8.14
CA HIS A 74 -2.83 8.46 8.42
C HIS A 74 -1.60 8.89 7.61
N PRO A 75 -0.39 8.67 8.13
CA PRO A 75 0.85 8.88 7.38
C PRO A 75 0.87 8.10 6.07
N LEU A 76 1.48 8.69 5.04
CA LEU A 76 1.64 8.05 3.74
C LEU A 76 2.62 6.88 3.82
N LEU A 77 2.33 5.84 3.05
CA LEU A 77 3.21 4.70 2.84
C LEU A 77 4.18 5.00 1.70
N ILE A 78 5.47 4.88 1.99
CA ILE A 78 6.54 4.92 0.99
C ILE A 78 7.25 3.58 1.02
N ILE A 79 7.25 2.87 -0.11
CA ILE A 79 7.97 1.61 -0.28
C ILE A 79 9.28 1.94 -1.01
N PRO A 80 10.44 1.86 -0.33
CA PRO A 80 11.72 2.19 -0.94
C PRO A 80 12.17 1.07 -1.89
N SER A 81 13.06 1.39 -2.83
CA SER A 81 13.55 0.45 -3.86
C SER A 81 14.16 -0.81 -3.27
N GLU A 82 14.81 -0.68 -2.11
CA GLU A 82 15.51 -1.74 -1.39
C GLU A 82 14.52 -2.76 -0.83
N ALA A 83 13.30 -2.34 -0.51
CA ALA A 83 12.23 -3.20 -0.01
C ALA A 83 11.44 -3.91 -1.12
N ARG A 84 11.80 -3.71 -2.40
CA ARG A 84 11.07 -4.27 -3.55
C ARG A 84 10.94 -5.79 -3.48
N GLN A 85 12.00 -6.50 -3.11
CA GLN A 85 11.95 -7.97 -3.05
C GLN A 85 10.97 -8.47 -1.99
N GLU A 86 10.99 -7.86 -0.80
CA GLU A 86 10.06 -8.18 0.28
C GLU A 86 8.62 -7.86 -0.10
N TYR A 87 8.38 -6.71 -0.73
CA TYR A 87 7.08 -6.30 -1.25
C TYR A 87 6.50 -7.31 -2.26
N ILE A 88 7.29 -7.71 -3.26
CA ILE A 88 6.87 -8.69 -4.27
C ILE A 88 6.64 -10.06 -3.63
N SER A 89 7.46 -10.46 -2.65
CA SER A 89 7.26 -11.69 -1.88
C SER A 89 5.93 -11.65 -1.12
N ALA A 90 5.62 -10.55 -0.44
CA ALA A 90 4.36 -10.39 0.28
C ALA A 90 3.13 -10.47 -0.64
N LEU A 91 3.19 -9.88 -1.83
CA LEU A 91 2.13 -10.02 -2.84
C LEU A 91 1.99 -11.46 -3.34
N ARG A 92 3.10 -12.20 -3.47
CA ARG A 92 3.08 -13.60 -3.87
C ARG A 92 2.37 -14.47 -2.83
N MET A 93 2.53 -14.19 -1.53
CA MET A 93 1.88 -14.96 -0.46
C MET A 93 0.35 -14.92 -0.53
N ILE A 94 -0.24 -13.81 -1.01
CA ILE A 94 -1.69 -13.73 -1.26
C ILE A 94 -2.14 -14.81 -2.25
N ARG A 95 -1.31 -15.10 -3.26
CA ARG A 95 -1.64 -16.08 -4.30
C ARG A 95 -1.31 -17.51 -3.88
N THR A 96 -0.20 -17.72 -3.18
CA THR A 96 0.28 -19.07 -2.84
C THR A 96 -0.33 -19.63 -1.57
N GLU A 97 -0.69 -18.76 -0.62
CA GLU A 97 -1.15 -19.14 0.71
C GLU A 97 -2.54 -18.57 1.05
N ALA A 98 -3.17 -17.84 0.11
CA ALA A 98 -4.48 -17.23 0.30
C ALA A 98 -4.58 -16.31 1.53
N THR A 99 -3.47 -15.67 1.91
CA THR A 99 -3.39 -14.78 3.07
C THR A 99 -2.86 -13.39 2.69
N ASP A 100 -3.51 -12.34 3.19
CA ASP A 100 -3.09 -10.95 3.06
C ASP A 100 -2.18 -10.49 4.21
N GLU A 101 -1.94 -11.35 5.20
CA GLU A 101 -1.22 -11.01 6.43
C GLU A 101 0.20 -10.51 6.15
N HIS A 102 0.92 -11.13 5.21
CA HIS A 102 2.28 -10.72 4.87
C HIS A 102 2.33 -9.31 4.27
N LEU A 103 1.35 -8.97 3.42
CA LEU A 103 1.28 -7.63 2.83
C LEU A 103 0.90 -6.59 3.89
N ILE A 104 -0.05 -6.91 4.77
CA ILE A 104 -0.45 -6.05 5.87
C ILE A 104 0.75 -5.79 6.80
N ARG A 105 1.46 -6.84 7.23
CA ARG A 105 2.67 -6.73 8.06
C ARG A 105 3.75 -5.91 7.38
N PHE A 106 3.96 -6.11 6.08
CA PHE A 106 4.90 -5.32 5.30
C PHE A 106 4.53 -3.83 5.29
N PHE A 107 3.26 -3.49 5.07
CA PHE A 107 2.77 -2.11 5.08
C PHE A 107 3.00 -1.43 6.44
N PHE A 108 2.67 -2.11 7.54
CA PHE A 108 2.95 -1.61 8.89
C PHE A 108 4.45 -1.42 9.12
N LYS A 109 5.29 -2.39 8.73
CA LYS A 109 6.74 -2.29 8.86
C LYS A 109 7.30 -1.06 8.15
N MET A 110 6.93 -0.85 6.88
CA MET A 110 7.38 0.30 6.09
C MET A 110 6.93 1.63 6.72
N ALA A 111 5.67 1.71 7.15
CA ALA A 111 5.15 2.91 7.80
C ALA A 111 5.88 3.21 9.13
N MET A 112 6.14 2.19 9.95
CA MET A 112 6.88 2.33 11.21
C MET A 112 8.32 2.79 10.99
N GLN A 113 9.04 2.17 10.05
CA GLN A 113 10.41 2.55 9.71
C GLN A 113 10.47 4.01 9.25
N ARG A 114 9.55 4.41 8.36
CA ARG A 114 9.46 5.78 7.89
C ARG A 114 9.20 6.77 9.02
N MET A 115 8.23 6.49 9.89
CA MET A 115 7.94 7.35 11.04
C MET A 115 9.14 7.47 11.98
N GLN A 116 9.87 6.39 12.23
CA GLN A 116 11.09 6.42 13.06
C GLN A 116 12.18 7.29 12.44
N GLU A 117 12.42 7.19 11.13
CA GLU A 117 13.36 8.04 10.42
C GLU A 117 12.95 9.52 10.44
N GLU A 118 11.66 9.78 10.25
CA GLU A 118 11.12 11.13 10.30
C GLU A 118 11.22 11.78 11.68
N LEU A 119 11.05 11.00 12.76
CA LEU A 119 11.26 11.48 14.13
C LEU A 119 12.74 11.81 14.35
N LYS A 120 13.66 10.90 14.01
CA LYS A 120 15.12 11.13 14.10
C LYS A 120 15.56 12.37 13.32
N GLN A 121 15.02 12.54 12.10
CA GLN A 121 15.32 13.71 11.27
C GLN A 121 14.84 15.00 11.92
N LYS A 122 13.63 15.02 12.50
CA LYS A 122 13.09 16.18 13.22
C LYS A 122 13.92 16.51 14.45
N GLU A 123 14.32 15.51 15.25
CA GLU A 123 15.21 15.69 16.40
C GLU A 123 16.56 16.29 15.99
N ALA A 124 17.17 15.77 14.91
CA ALA A 124 18.42 16.29 14.38
C ALA A 124 18.29 17.74 13.88
N ASN A 125 17.17 18.05 13.21
CA ASN A 125 16.88 19.40 12.75
C ASN A 125 16.72 20.39 13.92
N THR A 126 16.04 19.99 15.00
CA THR A 126 15.89 20.82 16.22
C THR A 126 17.26 21.16 16.83
N LYS A 127 18.17 20.17 16.94
CA LYS A 127 19.53 20.40 17.46
C LYS A 127 20.33 21.35 16.58
N ARG A 128 20.23 21.21 15.26
CA ARG A 128 20.90 22.12 14.31
C ARG A 128 20.33 23.54 14.36
N PHE A 129 19.01 23.68 14.51
CA PHE A 129 18.36 24.98 14.64
C PHE A 129 18.87 25.74 15.87
N SER A 130 19.05 25.07 17.01
CA SER A 130 19.66 25.70 18.20
C SER A 130 21.13 26.13 18.02
N THR A 131 21.81 25.70 16.95
CA THR A 131 23.19 26.11 16.64
C THR A 131 23.27 27.32 15.69
N PHE A 132 22.18 27.65 14.98
CA PHE A 132 22.14 28.73 13.99
C PHE A 132 21.37 29.98 14.44
N VAL A 133 20.76 29.93 15.63
CA VAL A 133 20.11 31.08 16.26
C VAL A 133 20.94 31.46 17.48
N PHE A 134 22.02 32.21 17.22
CA PHE A 134 22.81 33.14 18.07
C PHE A 134 24.25 33.18 17.54
#